data_AF-A0A3Q8VBT1-F1
#
_entry.id   AF-A0A3Q8VBT1-F1
#
_cell.length_a   1.000
_cell.length_b   1.000
_cell.length_c   1.000
_cell.angle_alpha   90.00
_cell.angle_beta   90.00
_cell.angle_gamma   90.00
#
_symmetry.space_group_name_H-M   'P 1'
#
loop_
_entity.id
_entity.type
_entity.pdbx_description
1 polymer ?
#
loop_
_entity_poly.entity_id
_entity_poly.type
_entity_poly.pdbx_seq_one_letter_code
_entity_poly.pdbx_strand_id
1 'polypeptide(L)'
;MHTPCWQRYGRERTPTTMRSRHPWLRRASVTAVSAAALVALAAPAEATAPAAPSGKPMAAPAAAAADVDYDTWQRDCRAVMDRALPYLKQRLGDTAPGEMPALVLDIDNTALETDFGFSFPQPANRPVLEVAEYAQERGVAVFFVTARPSIIHWPTEYNLDHAGYESAGLYVRGFVDLFRDVAEYKTAQRADIESKGYTIVANIGNSASDLSGGHAEKTFKLPDYDGQLS
;
A
#
# COMPACT_ATOMS: atom_id res chain seq x y z
N MET A 1 40.53 -46.49 18.95
CA MET A 1 40.22 -47.91 18.69
C MET A 1 38.77 -48.16 19.11
N HIS A 2 37.99 -48.70 18.17
CA HIS A 2 36.68 -49.38 18.31
C HIS A 2 35.41 -48.58 18.72
N THR A 3 34.68 -48.15 17.69
CA THR A 3 33.23 -48.38 17.53
C THR A 3 32.93 -49.88 17.29
N PRO A 4 31.72 -50.36 17.64
CA PRO A 4 30.72 -50.77 16.62
C PRO A 4 29.27 -50.40 17.05
N CYS A 5 28.40 -49.83 16.20
CA CYS A 5 27.65 -50.38 15.06
C CYS A 5 26.63 -51.49 15.42
N TRP A 6 25.33 -51.17 15.42
CA TRP A 6 24.17 -51.95 14.92
C TRP A 6 23.03 -50.94 14.62
N GLN A 7 22.57 -50.71 13.37
CA GLN A 7 21.59 -51.48 12.57
C GLN A 7 20.19 -51.61 13.25
N ARG A 8 19.01 -51.42 12.63
CA ARG A 8 18.55 -51.32 11.23
C ARG A 8 17.00 -51.11 11.24
N TYR A 9 16.42 -50.73 10.09
CA TYR A 9 14.97 -50.74 9.71
C TYR A 9 14.09 -49.60 10.28
N GLY A 10 13.18 -48.97 9.53
CA GLY A 10 12.57 -49.33 8.24
C GLY A 10 12.08 -48.12 7.44
N ARG A 11 12.01 -48.35 6.13
CA ARG A 11 11.62 -47.46 5.04
C ARG A 11 10.15 -47.71 4.75
N GLU A 12 9.33 -46.68 4.60
CA GLU A 12 8.13 -46.74 3.77
C GLU A 12 7.82 -45.37 3.15
N ARG A 13 8.14 -45.25 1.86
CA ARG A 13 7.49 -44.33 0.92
C ARG A 13 6.61 -45.21 0.04
N THR A 14 5.34 -44.87 -0.12
CA THR A 14 4.65 -45.07 -1.40
C THR A 14 3.74 -43.87 -1.70
N PRO A 15 3.79 -43.32 -2.92
CA PRO A 15 2.89 -42.28 -3.39
C PRO A 15 1.68 -42.91 -4.09
N THR A 16 0.47 -42.43 -3.81
CA THR A 16 -0.71 -42.82 -4.59
C THR A 16 -1.22 -41.65 -5.40
N THR A 17 -0.87 -41.70 -6.68
CA THR A 17 -1.52 -41.07 -7.82
C THR A 17 -3.04 -41.20 -7.79
N MET A 18 -3.77 -40.10 -8.05
CA MET A 18 -4.93 -40.18 -8.93
C MET A 18 -5.20 -38.84 -9.64
N ARG A 19 -4.75 -38.78 -10.90
CA ARG A 19 -5.34 -37.95 -11.96
C ARG A 19 -6.77 -38.46 -12.22
N SER A 20 -7.75 -37.56 -12.25
CA SER A 20 -8.93 -37.70 -13.13
C SER A 20 -9.38 -36.28 -13.50
N ARG A 21 -9.08 -35.84 -14.73
CA ARG A 21 -9.89 -35.97 -15.96
C ARG A 21 -11.16 -35.11 -15.91
N HIS A 22 -11.02 -33.88 -16.42
CA HIS A 22 -12.12 -33.13 -17.01
C HIS A 22 -12.81 -33.94 -18.11
N PRO A 23 -14.14 -33.87 -18.20
CA PRO A 23 -14.82 -33.81 -19.48
C PRO A 23 -15.46 -32.44 -19.64
N TRP A 24 -14.87 -31.65 -20.52
CA TRP A 24 -15.58 -30.64 -21.28
C TRP A 24 -16.74 -31.32 -22.01
N LEU A 25 -17.98 -30.93 -21.70
CA LEU A 25 -19.11 -31.15 -22.60
C LEU A 25 -19.81 -29.83 -22.87
N ARG A 26 -19.54 -29.39 -24.10
CA ARG A 26 -20.28 -28.41 -24.89
C ARG A 26 -21.78 -28.69 -24.80
N ARG A 27 -22.56 -27.66 -24.49
CA ARG A 27 -23.91 -27.51 -25.05
C ARG A 27 -24.08 -26.08 -25.53
N ALA A 28 -23.81 -25.90 -26.82
CA ALA A 28 -24.37 -24.82 -27.60
C ALA A 28 -25.89 -24.98 -27.59
N SER A 29 -26.61 -23.90 -27.29
CA SER A 29 -28.02 -23.77 -27.62
C SER A 29 -28.17 -22.47 -28.40
N VAL A 30 -28.18 -22.63 -29.73
CA VAL A 30 -28.55 -21.58 -30.67
C VAL A 30 -30.07 -21.59 -30.72
N THR A 31 -30.72 -20.59 -30.14
CA THR A 31 -32.13 -20.29 -30.41
C THR A 31 -32.17 -19.21 -31.48
N ALA A 32 -32.43 -19.66 -32.72
CA ALA A 32 -32.88 -18.81 -33.81
C ALA A 32 -34.38 -18.54 -33.62
N VAL A 33 -34.80 -17.27 -33.63
CA VAL A 33 -36.20 -16.90 -33.86
C VAL A 33 -36.25 -15.67 -34.78
N SER A 34 -36.62 -15.99 -36.03
CA SER A 34 -37.46 -15.27 -36.99
C SER A 34 -37.29 -13.76 -37.21
N ALA A 35 -36.76 -13.44 -38.40
CA ALA A 35 -36.99 -12.18 -39.08
C ALA A 35 -38.43 -12.11 -39.61
N ALA A 36 -39.19 -11.09 -39.16
CA ALA A 36 -40.40 -10.64 -39.82
C ALA A 36 -40.16 -9.22 -40.31
N ALA A 37 -40.09 -9.05 -41.63
CA ALA A 37 -39.99 -7.76 -42.30
C ALA A 37 -41.39 -7.11 -42.36
N LEU A 38 -41.52 -5.93 -41.75
CA LEU A 38 -42.63 -5.02 -42.00
C LEU A 38 -42.08 -3.80 -42.75
N VAL A 39 -42.42 -3.70 -44.03
CA VAL A 39 -42.21 -2.50 -44.84
C VAL A 39 -43.30 -1.51 -44.46
N ALA A 40 -42.92 -0.44 -43.75
CA ALA A 40 -43.77 0.73 -43.52
C ALA A 40 -43.21 1.90 -44.34
N LEU A 41 -44.10 2.56 -45.10
CA LEU A 41 -43.79 3.69 -45.96
C LEU A 41 -43.17 4.84 -45.15
N ALA A 42 -42.05 5.37 -45.65
CA ALA A 42 -41.42 6.57 -45.13
C ALA A 42 -42.24 7.82 -45.49
N ALA A 43 -42.71 8.53 -44.47
CA ALA A 43 -42.97 9.97 -44.52
C ALA A 43 -41.89 10.65 -43.64
N PRO A 44 -41.39 11.85 -43.97
CA PRO A 44 -40.42 12.52 -43.13
C PRO A 44 -41.15 13.08 -41.91
N ALA A 45 -41.15 12.34 -40.82
CA ALA A 45 -41.37 12.92 -39.51
C ALA A 45 -40.04 13.53 -39.08
N GLU A 46 -39.99 14.85 -38.86
CA GLU A 46 -38.91 15.48 -38.11
C GLU A 46 -38.84 14.83 -36.73
N ALA A 47 -37.90 13.89 -36.57
CA ALA A 47 -37.63 13.28 -35.29
C ALA A 47 -36.83 14.28 -34.45
N THR A 48 -37.52 14.97 -33.54
CA THR A 48 -36.87 15.61 -32.39
C THR A 48 -36.14 14.52 -31.62
N ALA A 49 -34.80 14.57 -31.61
CA ALA A 49 -33.98 13.64 -30.83
C ALA A 49 -34.33 13.77 -29.34
N PRO A 50 -34.45 12.66 -28.58
CA PRO A 50 -34.55 12.74 -27.14
C PRO A 50 -33.23 13.30 -26.60
N ALA A 51 -33.33 14.37 -25.81
CA ALA A 51 -32.19 14.97 -25.15
C ALA A 51 -31.47 13.91 -24.30
N ALA A 52 -30.21 13.65 -24.60
CA ALA A 52 -29.33 12.88 -23.73
C ALA A 52 -29.29 13.57 -22.35
N PRO A 53 -29.36 12.83 -21.23
CA PRO A 53 -29.12 13.43 -19.94
C PRO A 53 -27.70 13.99 -19.94
N SER A 54 -27.58 15.31 -19.81
CA SER A 54 -26.32 16.02 -19.64
C SER A 54 -25.75 15.72 -18.26
N GLY A 55 -25.32 14.48 -18.04
CA GLY A 55 -24.41 14.16 -16.95
C GLY A 55 -23.05 14.72 -17.34
N LYS A 56 -22.61 15.78 -16.65
CA LYS A 56 -21.20 16.18 -16.70
C LYS A 56 -20.37 14.93 -16.42
N PRO A 57 -19.37 14.57 -17.25
CA PRO A 57 -18.40 13.58 -16.81
C PRO A 57 -17.80 14.12 -15.52
N MET A 58 -17.95 13.36 -14.44
CA MET A 58 -17.26 13.64 -13.20
C MET A 58 -15.80 13.36 -13.50
N ALA A 59 -15.07 14.39 -13.88
CA ALA A 59 -13.63 14.32 -14.05
C ALA A 59 -13.08 13.74 -12.74
N ALA A 60 -12.32 12.65 -12.82
CA ALA A 60 -11.44 12.29 -11.73
C ALA A 60 -10.64 13.55 -11.37
N PRO A 61 -10.47 13.89 -10.08
CA PRO A 61 -9.61 15.01 -9.74
C PRO A 61 -8.24 14.71 -10.36
N ALA A 62 -7.84 15.52 -11.33
CA ALA A 62 -6.43 15.59 -11.67
C ALA A 62 -5.76 16.06 -10.39
N ALA A 63 -4.82 15.28 -9.86
CA ALA A 63 -3.95 15.75 -8.79
C ALA A 63 -3.38 17.09 -9.28
N ALA A 64 -3.81 18.18 -8.65
CA ALA A 64 -3.21 19.47 -8.90
C ALA A 64 -1.75 19.27 -8.49
N ALA A 65 -0.82 19.43 -9.43
CA ALA A 65 0.59 19.46 -9.08
C ALA A 65 0.73 20.47 -7.95
N ALA A 66 1.31 20.05 -6.83
CA ALA A 66 1.44 20.94 -5.69
C ALA A 66 2.14 22.22 -6.16
N ASP A 67 1.68 23.38 -5.68
CA ASP A 67 2.28 24.68 -5.99
C ASP A 67 3.68 24.83 -5.38
N VAL A 68 4.18 23.80 -4.68
CA VAL A 68 5.51 23.71 -4.09
C VAL A 68 6.49 23.02 -5.04
N ASP A 69 7.67 23.61 -5.22
CA ASP A 69 8.76 22.97 -5.96
C ASP A 69 9.42 21.85 -5.13
N TYR A 70 9.98 20.88 -5.84
CA TYR A 70 10.63 19.70 -5.25
C TYR A 70 11.74 20.05 -4.23
N ASP A 71 12.57 21.05 -4.52
CA ASP A 71 13.67 21.41 -3.64
C ASP A 71 13.17 22.01 -2.32
N THR A 72 12.07 22.78 -2.38
CA THR A 72 11.37 23.26 -1.19
C THR A 72 10.79 22.10 -0.38
N TRP A 73 10.10 21.16 -1.02
CA TRP A 73 9.56 19.99 -0.33
C TRP A 73 10.64 19.12 0.34
N GLN A 74 11.76 18.86 -0.34
CA GLN A 74 12.86 18.09 0.24
C GLN A 74 13.52 18.80 1.43
N ARG A 75 13.69 20.13 1.36
CA ARG A 75 14.20 20.92 2.50
C ARG A 75 13.28 20.84 3.70
N ASP A 76 11.97 20.97 3.49
CA ASP A 76 10.99 20.93 4.56
C ASP A 76 10.89 19.52 5.17
N CYS A 77 10.90 18.47 4.34
CA CYS A 77 11.00 17.08 4.80
C CYS A 77 12.27 16.85 5.64
N ARG A 78 13.43 17.33 5.19
CA ARG A 78 14.69 17.28 5.96
C ARG A 78 14.55 17.99 7.30
N ALA A 79 13.94 19.17 7.37
CA ALA A 79 13.77 19.89 8.64
C ALA A 79 12.92 19.10 9.67
N VAL A 80 11.96 18.28 9.22
CA VAL A 80 11.25 17.34 10.11
C VAL A 80 12.16 16.18 10.50
N MET A 81 12.88 15.59 9.56
CA MET A 81 13.75 14.43 9.80
C MET A 81 15.00 14.77 10.64
N ASP A 82 15.48 16.01 10.61
CA ASP A 82 16.53 16.53 11.51
C ASP A 82 16.07 16.55 12.98
N ARG A 83 14.75 16.55 13.23
CA ARG A 83 14.17 16.41 14.57
C ARG A 83 13.88 14.94 14.89
N ALA A 84 13.45 14.16 13.89
CA ALA A 84 13.13 12.74 14.07
C ALA A 84 14.37 11.91 14.38
N LEU A 85 15.47 12.14 13.67
CA LEU A 85 16.67 11.32 13.81
C LEU A 85 17.25 11.39 15.23
N PRO A 86 17.54 12.56 15.84
CA PRO A 86 18.05 12.60 17.21
C PRO A 86 17.12 11.95 18.24
N TYR A 87 15.81 12.11 18.08
CA TYR A 87 14.82 11.43 18.92
C TYR A 87 14.95 9.90 18.80
N LEU A 88 15.00 9.36 17.58
CA LEU A 88 15.17 7.93 17.35
C LEU A 88 16.50 7.44 17.91
N LYS A 89 17.60 8.17 17.73
CA LYS A 89 18.92 7.82 18.31
C LYS A 89 18.83 7.66 19.83
N GLN A 90 18.20 8.62 20.49
CA GLN A 90 18.02 8.59 21.93
C GLN A 90 17.13 7.43 22.35
N ARG A 91 15.94 7.32 21.74
CA ARG A 91 14.94 6.31 22.10
C ARG A 91 15.44 4.88 21.89
N LEU A 92 16.23 4.65 20.84
CA LEU A 92 16.82 3.34 20.58
C LEU A 92 17.95 3.00 21.55
N GLY A 93 18.62 4.01 22.14
CA GLY A 93 19.58 3.81 23.23
C GLY A 93 18.94 3.29 24.52
N ASP A 94 17.64 3.55 24.71
CA ASP A 94 16.84 3.13 25.86
C ASP A 94 16.03 1.85 25.61
N THR A 95 16.25 1.17 24.47
CA THR A 95 15.52 -0.06 24.10
C THR A 95 15.73 -1.16 25.14
N ALA A 96 14.64 -1.69 25.69
CA ALA A 96 14.72 -2.77 26.68
C ALA A 96 15.10 -4.11 26.02
N PRO A 97 15.78 -5.02 26.75
CA PRO A 97 16.04 -6.37 26.24
C PRO A 97 14.74 -7.09 25.85
N GLY A 98 14.67 -7.56 24.61
CA GLY A 98 13.49 -8.25 24.06
C GLY A 98 12.38 -7.32 23.54
N GLU A 99 12.54 -6.01 23.65
CA GLU A 99 11.66 -5.04 22.97
C GLU A 99 11.84 -5.13 21.45
N MET A 100 10.74 -5.04 20.72
CA MET A 100 10.72 -5.05 19.25
C MET A 100 10.33 -3.65 18.76
N PRO A 101 11.27 -2.70 18.63
CA PRO A 101 10.95 -1.35 18.17
C PRO A 101 10.48 -1.36 16.72
N ALA A 102 9.51 -0.49 16.40
CA ALA A 102 8.95 -0.33 15.08
C ALA A 102 8.86 1.15 14.66
N LEU A 103 9.10 1.39 13.38
CA LEU A 103 8.87 2.66 12.70
C LEU A 103 7.70 2.46 11.73
N VAL A 104 6.68 3.31 11.82
CA VAL A 104 5.55 3.30 10.89
C VAL A 104 5.68 4.48 9.93
N LEU A 105 5.55 4.22 8.64
CA LEU A 105 5.60 5.20 7.57
C LEU A 105 4.30 5.18 6.75
N ASP A 106 3.76 6.35 6.42
CA ASP A 106 2.92 6.47 5.24
C ASP A 106 3.76 6.37 3.95
N ILE A 107 3.12 6.21 2.79
CA ILE A 107 3.80 6.06 1.50
C ILE A 107 3.76 7.35 0.67
N ASP A 108 2.58 7.86 0.36
CA ASP A 108 2.39 8.85 -0.69
C ASP A 108 2.82 10.24 -0.18
N ASN A 109 3.86 10.81 -0.77
CA ASN A 109 4.54 12.04 -0.31
C ASN A 109 5.08 11.95 1.13
N THR A 110 5.23 10.73 1.64
CA THR A 110 5.93 10.42 2.87
C THR A 110 7.17 9.60 2.57
N ALA A 111 7.05 8.30 2.29
CA ALA A 111 8.18 7.45 1.95
C ALA A 111 8.61 7.57 0.48
N LEU A 112 7.66 7.85 -0.42
CA LEU A 112 7.86 7.93 -1.86
C LEU A 112 7.42 9.30 -2.42
N GLU A 113 8.16 9.79 -3.41
CA GLU A 113 7.99 11.11 -4.04
C GLU A 113 6.83 11.13 -5.06
N THR A 114 5.62 10.79 -4.62
CA THR A 114 4.52 10.38 -5.52
C THR A 114 3.98 11.51 -6.40
N ASP A 115 3.96 12.76 -5.91
CA ASP A 115 3.54 13.93 -6.68
C ASP A 115 4.68 14.67 -7.40
N PHE A 116 5.94 14.24 -7.21
CA PHE A 116 7.11 14.88 -7.82
C PHE A 116 7.55 14.18 -9.11
N GLY A 117 6.60 14.05 -10.04
CA GLY A 117 6.81 13.52 -11.38
C GLY A 117 6.30 12.09 -11.57
N PHE A 118 6.00 11.74 -12.82
CA PHE A 118 5.60 10.38 -13.18
C PHE A 118 6.84 9.53 -13.44
N SER A 119 7.17 8.66 -12.49
CA SER A 119 8.20 7.64 -12.66
C SER A 119 7.79 6.33 -12.00
N PHE A 120 8.26 5.20 -12.54
CA PHE A 120 8.09 3.91 -11.88
C PHE A 120 9.36 3.06 -12.11
N PRO A 121 10.03 2.60 -11.04
CA PRO A 121 9.73 2.89 -9.63
C PRO A 121 9.83 4.37 -9.25
N GLN A 122 8.96 4.82 -8.34
CA GLN A 122 9.01 6.15 -7.74
C GLN A 122 10.22 6.24 -6.78
N PRO A 123 10.97 7.36 -6.80
CA PRO A 123 12.07 7.60 -5.88
C PRO A 123 11.61 7.63 -4.42
N ALA A 124 12.55 7.38 -3.52
CA ALA A 124 12.35 7.59 -2.09
C ALA A 124 12.42 9.08 -1.75
N ASN A 125 11.59 9.53 -0.81
CA ASN A 125 11.82 10.77 -0.08
C ASN A 125 13.13 10.64 0.71
N ARG A 126 14.22 11.18 0.16
CA ARG A 126 15.58 10.94 0.67
C ARG A 126 15.72 11.23 2.18
N PRO A 127 15.24 12.37 2.73
CA PRO A 127 15.24 12.59 4.17
C PRO A 127 14.61 11.48 5.02
N VAL A 128 13.51 10.89 4.57
CA VAL A 128 12.79 9.83 5.29
C VAL A 128 13.53 8.50 5.16
N LEU A 129 14.05 8.19 3.96
CA LEU A 129 14.86 7.00 3.73
C LEU A 129 16.09 6.97 4.64
N GLU A 130 16.83 8.08 4.76
CA GLU A 130 18.01 8.17 5.64
C GLU A 130 17.68 7.83 7.11
N VAL A 131 16.48 8.21 7.57
CA VAL A 131 16.02 7.89 8.94
C VAL A 131 15.59 6.42 9.05
N ALA A 132 14.91 5.89 8.02
CA ALA A 132 14.50 4.49 7.98
C ALA A 132 15.71 3.56 7.91
N GLU A 133 16.71 3.85 7.08
CA GLU A 133 17.98 3.11 7.00
C GLU A 133 18.68 3.08 8.36
N TYR A 134 18.81 4.24 9.03
CA TYR A 134 19.38 4.30 10.38
C TYR A 134 18.65 3.39 11.38
N ALA A 135 17.31 3.35 11.30
CA ALA A 135 16.46 2.53 12.15
C ALA A 135 16.61 1.03 11.82
N GLN A 136 16.56 0.67 10.54
CA GLN A 136 16.71 -0.71 10.04
C GLN A 136 18.06 -1.31 10.44
N GLU A 137 19.16 -0.56 10.27
CA GLU A 137 20.50 -0.96 10.70
C GLU A 137 20.60 -1.33 12.19
N ARG A 138 19.64 -0.87 13.00
CA ARG A 138 19.57 -1.09 14.46
C ARG A 138 18.46 -2.05 14.86
N GLY A 139 17.90 -2.79 13.91
CA GLY A 139 16.89 -3.81 14.15
C GLY A 139 15.49 -3.27 14.40
N VAL A 140 15.22 -2.01 14.04
CA VAL A 140 13.86 -1.46 14.04
C VAL A 140 13.09 -2.01 12.84
N ALA A 141 11.91 -2.57 13.08
CA ALA A 141 11.03 -3.02 12.01
C ALA A 141 10.32 -1.83 11.35
N VAL A 142 10.48 -1.67 10.05
CA VAL A 142 9.81 -0.59 9.29
C VAL A 142 8.52 -1.13 8.65
N PHE A 143 7.38 -0.57 9.07
CA PHE A 143 6.06 -0.91 8.54
C PHE A 143 5.49 0.23 7.72
N PHE A 144 4.76 -0.11 6.66
CA PHE A 144 4.07 0.86 5.81
C PHE A 144 2.56 0.76 5.98
N VAL A 145 1.90 1.86 6.33
CA VAL A 145 0.45 1.93 6.49
C VAL A 145 -0.12 2.98 5.54
N THR A 146 -0.76 2.53 4.47
CA THR A 146 -1.11 3.39 3.32
C THR A 146 -2.60 3.32 2.99
N ALA A 147 -3.11 4.38 2.34
CA ALA A 147 -4.44 4.38 1.75
C ALA A 147 -4.50 3.70 0.37
N ARG A 148 -3.35 3.30 -0.21
CA ARG A 148 -3.28 2.60 -1.50
C ARG A 148 -4.15 1.34 -1.50
N PRO A 149 -4.88 1.06 -2.59
CA PRO A 149 -5.76 -0.11 -2.65
C PRO A 149 -4.95 -1.40 -2.81
N SER A 150 -5.47 -2.50 -2.27
CA SER A 150 -4.78 -3.79 -2.25
C SER A 150 -4.45 -4.38 -3.62
N ILE A 151 -5.14 -3.95 -4.67
CA ILE A 151 -4.87 -4.34 -6.06
C ILE A 151 -3.47 -3.93 -6.54
N ILE A 152 -2.84 -2.94 -5.92
CA ILE A 152 -1.47 -2.49 -6.23
C ILE A 152 -0.47 -2.84 -5.13
N HIS A 153 -0.76 -3.84 -4.29
CA HIS A 153 0.16 -4.31 -3.25
C HIS A 153 1.54 -4.66 -3.82
N TRP A 154 1.61 -5.62 -4.76
CA TRP A 154 2.88 -6.09 -5.32
C TRP A 154 3.69 -4.99 -6.02
N PRO A 155 3.09 -4.13 -6.88
CA PRO A 155 3.80 -2.98 -7.41
C PRO A 155 4.33 -2.03 -6.34
N THR A 156 3.55 -1.81 -5.26
CA THR A 156 3.98 -0.92 -4.16
C THR A 156 5.12 -1.52 -3.37
N GLU A 157 5.05 -2.81 -3.05
CA GLU A 157 6.12 -3.53 -2.35
C GLU A 157 7.42 -3.56 -3.16
N TYR A 158 7.34 -3.85 -4.47
CA TYR A 158 8.48 -3.77 -5.37
C TYR A 158 9.09 -2.36 -5.40
N ASN A 159 8.26 -1.33 -5.38
CA ASN A 159 8.73 0.04 -5.37
C ASN A 159 9.49 0.39 -4.09
N LEU A 160 8.98 -0.04 -2.93
CA LEU A 160 9.60 0.20 -1.63
C LEU A 160 10.96 -0.51 -1.54
N ASP A 161 11.04 -1.76 -1.97
CA ASP A 161 12.29 -2.52 -2.06
C ASP A 161 13.29 -1.83 -3.00
N HIS A 162 12.85 -1.44 -4.20
CA HIS A 162 13.70 -0.71 -5.16
C HIS A 162 14.18 0.64 -4.63
N ALA A 163 13.35 1.32 -3.85
CA ALA A 163 13.65 2.60 -3.23
C ALA A 163 14.63 2.49 -2.04
N GLY A 164 14.94 1.28 -1.58
CA GLY A 164 15.92 1.01 -0.52
C GLY A 164 15.33 0.65 0.85
N TYR A 165 14.01 0.47 0.96
CA TYR A 165 13.38 0.11 2.22
C TYR A 165 13.38 -1.41 2.45
N GLU A 166 13.76 -1.84 3.65
CA GLU A 166 13.58 -3.22 4.11
C GLU A 166 12.26 -3.32 4.87
N SER A 167 11.17 -3.48 4.12
CA SER A 167 9.81 -3.52 4.68
C SER A 167 9.61 -4.76 5.57
N ALA A 168 9.23 -4.54 6.82
CA ALA A 168 8.72 -5.58 7.73
C ALA A 168 7.24 -5.90 7.49
N GLY A 169 6.50 -5.03 6.78
CA GLY A 169 5.12 -5.27 6.39
C GLY A 169 4.46 -4.07 5.72
N LEU A 170 3.58 -4.36 4.76
CA LEU A 170 2.83 -3.38 3.98
C LEU A 170 1.31 -3.57 4.20
N TYR A 171 0.67 -2.55 4.79
CA TYR A 171 -0.77 -2.54 5.07
C TYR A 171 -1.50 -1.63 4.08
N VAL A 172 -2.06 -2.24 3.03
CA VAL A 172 -2.88 -1.61 1.98
C VAL A 172 -4.37 -1.78 2.26
N ARG A 173 -5.21 -0.87 1.75
CA ARG A 173 -6.66 -0.94 1.94
C ARG A 173 -7.29 -2.02 1.07
N GLY A 174 -7.88 -3.02 1.71
CA GLY A 174 -8.73 -4.00 1.03
C GLY A 174 -10.02 -3.37 0.49
N PHE A 175 -10.72 -4.07 -0.39
CA PHE A 175 -11.95 -3.58 -1.03
C PHE A 175 -13.00 -3.06 -0.05
N VAL A 176 -13.21 -3.76 1.08
CA VAL A 176 -14.17 -3.34 2.12
C VAL A 176 -13.65 -2.13 2.89
N ASP A 177 -12.34 -2.05 3.12
CA ASP A 177 -11.72 -0.94 3.84
C ASP A 177 -11.75 0.35 3.04
N LEU A 178 -11.89 0.32 1.71
CA LEU A 178 -12.05 1.51 0.87
C LEU A 178 -13.27 2.37 1.25
N PHE A 179 -14.27 1.77 1.90
CA PHE A 179 -15.47 2.46 2.38
C PHE A 179 -15.35 2.97 3.83
N ARG A 180 -14.25 2.63 4.52
CA ARG A 180 -13.97 3.11 5.89
C ARG A 180 -13.32 4.48 5.88
N ASP A 181 -13.36 5.17 7.00
CA ASP A 181 -12.55 6.35 7.21
C ASP A 181 -11.05 5.97 7.17
N VAL A 182 -10.23 6.82 6.53
CA VAL A 182 -8.79 6.54 6.35
C VAL A 182 -8.07 6.57 7.70
N ALA A 183 -8.37 7.54 8.55
CA ALA A 183 -7.75 7.67 9.85
C ALA A 183 -8.10 6.48 10.77
N GLU A 184 -9.37 6.05 10.76
CA GLU A 184 -9.80 4.85 11.49
C GLU A 184 -9.06 3.60 10.99
N TYR A 185 -8.97 3.41 9.67
CA TYR A 185 -8.23 2.29 9.08
C TYR A 185 -6.76 2.31 9.51
N LYS A 186 -6.06 3.44 9.37
CA LYS A 186 -4.63 3.55 9.70
C LYS A 186 -4.37 3.36 11.20
N THR A 187 -5.28 3.86 12.05
CA THR A 187 -5.24 3.64 13.50
C THR A 187 -5.35 2.15 13.83
N ALA A 188 -6.30 1.44 13.21
CA ALA A 188 -6.46 0.01 13.40
C ALA A 188 -5.22 -0.79 12.96
N GLN A 189 -4.53 -0.39 11.89
CA GLN A 189 -3.30 -1.07 11.46
C GLN A 189 -2.14 -0.84 12.45
N ARG A 190 -2.00 0.35 13.02
CA ARG A 190 -0.99 0.58 14.07
C ARG A 190 -1.29 -0.24 15.33
N ALA A 191 -2.55 -0.32 15.74
CA ALA A 191 -2.96 -1.19 16.83
C ALA A 191 -2.66 -2.68 16.54
N ASP A 192 -2.87 -3.13 15.30
CA ASP A 192 -2.52 -4.49 14.87
C ASP A 192 -1.00 -4.74 14.94
N ILE A 193 -0.17 -3.78 14.55
CA ILE A 193 1.29 -3.84 14.69
C ILE A 193 1.68 -3.97 16.18
N GLU A 194 1.12 -3.16 17.07
CA GLU A 194 1.37 -3.29 18.51
C GLU A 194 0.92 -4.65 19.06
N SER A 195 -0.21 -5.18 18.57
CA SER A 195 -0.73 -6.49 18.98
C SER A 195 0.20 -7.65 18.63
N LYS A 196 1.09 -7.45 17.65
CA LYS A 196 2.14 -8.40 17.25
C LYS A 196 3.39 -8.31 18.13
N GLY A 197 3.38 -7.46 19.16
CA GLY A 197 4.47 -7.31 20.14
C GLY A 197 5.45 -6.18 19.82
N TYR A 198 5.19 -5.39 18.77
CA TYR A 198 6.03 -4.25 18.43
C TYR A 198 5.72 -3.03 19.29
N THR A 199 6.75 -2.25 19.59
CA THR A 199 6.59 -0.90 20.17
C THR A 199 6.81 0.13 19.08
N ILE A 200 5.77 0.86 18.69
CA ILE A 200 5.87 1.88 17.63
C ILE A 200 6.55 3.12 18.23
N VAL A 201 7.87 3.20 18.07
CA VAL A 201 8.68 4.31 18.61
C VAL A 201 8.48 5.59 17.82
N ALA A 202 8.19 5.49 16.52
CA ALA A 202 7.84 6.64 15.70
C ALA A 202 6.84 6.30 14.61
N ASN A 203 5.97 7.26 14.30
CA ASN A 203 5.05 7.23 13.16
C ASN A 203 5.25 8.50 12.33
N ILE A 204 5.52 8.35 11.04
CA ILE A 204 5.84 9.45 10.12
C ILE A 204 4.81 9.45 9.00
N GLY A 205 4.23 10.62 8.74
CA GLY A 205 3.22 10.80 7.72
C GLY A 205 3.05 12.27 7.38
N ASN A 206 2.51 12.54 6.21
CA ASN A 206 2.28 13.87 5.65
C ASN A 206 0.85 14.35 5.84
N SER A 207 -0.12 13.50 6.21
CA SER A 207 -1.51 13.91 6.45
C SER A 207 -1.89 13.77 7.94
N ALA A 208 -3.00 14.42 8.34
CA ALA A 208 -3.55 14.22 9.68
C ALA A 208 -4.04 12.77 9.90
N SER A 209 -4.51 12.11 8.84
CA SER A 209 -5.02 10.74 8.91
C SER A 209 -3.94 9.71 9.26
N ASP A 210 -2.68 10.01 8.93
CA ASP A 210 -1.54 9.14 9.23
C ASP A 210 -1.23 9.11 10.72
N LEU A 211 -1.49 10.21 11.42
CA LEU A 211 -0.95 10.46 12.77
C LEU A 211 -2.02 10.43 13.87
N SER A 212 -3.29 10.60 13.52
CA SER A 212 -4.40 10.59 14.48
C SER A 212 -4.60 9.22 15.16
N GLY A 213 -5.36 9.14 16.25
CA GLY A 213 -5.72 7.86 16.87
C GLY A 213 -4.64 7.18 17.73
N GLY A 214 -3.45 7.74 17.87
CA GLY A 214 -2.40 7.22 18.76
C GLY A 214 -1.63 6.02 18.18
N HIS A 215 -1.25 5.08 19.04
CA HIS A 215 -0.44 3.89 18.71
C HIS A 215 0.95 4.22 18.15
N ALA A 216 1.58 5.25 18.73
CA ALA A 216 2.98 5.58 18.53
C ALA A 216 3.46 6.44 19.70
N GLU A 217 4.70 6.24 20.15
CA GLU A 217 5.29 7.09 21.18
C GLU A 217 5.53 8.53 20.69
N LYS A 218 5.89 8.67 19.41
CA LYS A 218 6.11 9.96 18.76
C LYS A 218 5.59 9.98 17.34
N THR A 219 4.99 11.09 16.96
CA THR A 219 4.54 11.35 15.59
C THR A 219 5.36 12.46 14.95
N PHE A 220 5.70 12.31 13.68
CA PHE A 220 6.37 13.34 12.89
C PHE A 220 5.53 13.66 11.64
N LYS A 221 4.98 14.87 11.62
CA LYS A 221 4.18 15.40 10.52
C LYS A 221 5.09 16.03 9.47
N LEU A 222 5.09 15.46 8.27
CA LEU A 222 5.67 16.04 7.07
C LEU A 222 4.76 17.15 6.50
N PRO A 223 5.32 18.09 5.73
CA PRO A 223 4.52 19.12 5.06
C PRO A 223 3.54 18.50 4.03
N ASP A 224 2.28 18.94 4.08
CA ASP A 224 1.25 18.65 3.07
C ASP A 224 0.79 19.90 2.30
N TYR A 225 1.28 21.09 2.66
CA TYR A 225 0.93 22.38 2.05
C TYR A 225 -0.58 22.60 1.93
N ASP A 226 -1.27 22.54 3.07
CA ASP A 226 -2.73 22.68 3.17
C ASP A 226 -3.50 21.58 2.41
N GLY A 227 -2.90 20.39 2.34
CA GLY A 227 -3.51 19.19 1.74
C GLY A 227 -3.17 18.96 0.28
N GLN A 228 -2.34 19.81 -0.35
CA GLN A 228 -1.90 19.64 -1.73
C GLN A 228 -1.08 18.37 -1.97
N LEU A 229 -0.43 17.84 -0.93
CA LEU A 229 0.33 16.59 -1.00
C LEU A 229 -0.28 15.46 -0.16
N SER A 230 -1.54 15.55 0.28
CA SER A 230 -2.17 14.54 1.17
C SER A 230 -2.63 13.25 0.50
#